data_AF-A0A5C6BYN5-F1
#
_entry.id   AF-A0A5C6BYN5-F1
#
_cell.length_a   1.000
_cell.length_b   1.000
_cell.length_c   1.000
_cell.angle_alpha   90.00
_cell.angle_beta   90.00
_cell.angle_gamma   90.00
#
_symmetry.space_group_name_H-M   'P 1'
#
loop_
_entity.id
_entity.type
_entity.pdbx_description
1 polymer ?
#
loop_
_entity_poly.entity_id
_entity_poly.type
_entity_poly.pdbx_seq_one_letter_code
_entity_poly.pdbx_strand_id
1 'polypeptide(L)'
;MNDSTPVPFSSHEKAVKLQGRINRHYTEWLIFVDDARVPPTNNLAERALRPLVILRKITFGHRSEAGADQMAKLMSVAETARRHGHRASDIYFELLTRPPDAALKRLYAKPVA
;
A
#
# COMPACT_ATOMS: atom_id res chain seq x y z
N MET A 1 7.31 37.10 -9.20
CA MET A 1 7.63 36.83 -7.78
C MET A 1 6.29 36.60 -7.07
N ASN A 2 5.59 35.48 -7.38
CA ASN A 2 4.27 35.22 -6.80
C ASN A 2 4.45 34.42 -5.51
N ASP A 3 4.33 35.10 -4.39
CA ASP A 3 4.17 34.50 -3.08
C ASP A 3 2.91 33.62 -3.10
N SER A 4 3.12 32.32 -3.25
CA SER A 4 2.07 31.30 -3.40
C SER A 4 1.81 30.61 -2.06
N THR A 5 1.97 31.32 -0.94
CA THR A 5 1.55 30.80 0.36
C THR A 5 0.03 30.60 0.32
N PRO A 6 -0.48 29.36 0.46
CA PRO A 6 -1.91 29.13 0.39
C PRO A 6 -2.56 29.80 1.59
N VAL A 7 -3.37 30.83 1.34
CA VAL A 7 -4.21 31.44 2.38
C VAL A 7 -5.14 30.36 2.95
N PRO A 8 -5.23 30.23 4.29
CA PRO A 8 -6.09 29.24 4.89
C PRO A 8 -7.56 29.60 4.67
N PHE A 9 -8.31 28.72 4.01
CA PHE A 9 -9.76 28.88 3.82
C PHE A 9 -10.57 28.76 5.13
N SER A 10 -9.92 28.34 6.23
CA SER A 10 -10.55 28.15 7.54
C SER A 10 -9.60 28.57 8.67
N SER A 11 -10.16 29.17 9.72
CA SER A 11 -9.42 29.51 10.95
C SER A 11 -9.17 28.32 11.87
N HIS A 12 -9.76 27.15 11.60
CA HIS A 12 -9.61 25.97 12.44
C HIS A 12 -8.30 25.22 12.15
N GLU A 13 -7.45 25.04 13.15
CA GLU A 13 -6.10 24.46 13.04
C GLU A 13 -6.05 23.13 12.23
N LYS A 14 -6.96 22.20 12.54
CA LYS A 14 -7.07 20.91 11.80
C LYS A 14 -7.35 21.09 10.31
N ALA A 15 -8.20 22.05 9.93
CA ALA A 15 -8.54 22.32 8.54
C ALA A 15 -7.33 22.90 7.79
N VAL A 16 -6.57 23.80 8.43
CA VAL A 16 -5.32 24.35 7.88
C VAL A 16 -4.28 23.24 7.65
N LYS A 17 -4.10 22.32 8.61
CA LYS A 17 -3.19 21.17 8.45
C LYS A 17 -3.62 20.24 7.31
N LEU A 18 -4.92 19.98 7.18
CA LEU A 18 -5.46 19.16 6.09
C LEU A 18 -5.24 19.83 4.73
N GLN A 19 -5.53 21.12 4.62
CA GLN A 19 -5.30 21.91 3.39
C GLN A 19 -3.83 21.87 2.99
N GLY A 20 -2.91 22.07 3.94
CA GLY A 20 -1.46 21.98 3.68
C GLY A 20 -1.03 20.61 3.15
N ARG A 21 -1.62 19.52 3.65
CA ARG A 21 -1.37 18.16 3.14
C ARG A 21 -1.93 17.95 1.73
N ILE A 22 -3.15 18.40 1.47
CA ILE A 22 -3.76 18.29 0.14
C ILE A 22 -2.93 19.07 -0.87
N ASN A 23 -2.59 20.33 -0.59
CA ASN A 23 -1.78 21.15 -1.50
C ASN A 23 -0.40 20.56 -1.76
N ARG A 24 0.18 19.86 -0.79
CA ARG A 24 1.48 19.19 -0.95
C ARG A 24 1.40 17.94 -1.83
N HIS A 25 0.29 17.21 -1.79
CA HIS A 25 0.17 15.86 -2.36
C HIS A 25 -0.96 15.72 -3.39
N TYR A 26 -1.49 16.83 -3.90
CA TYR A 26 -2.68 16.81 -4.76
C TYR A 26 -2.45 15.99 -6.03
N THR A 27 -1.23 16.01 -6.57
CA THR A 27 -0.81 15.23 -7.74
C THR A 27 -0.92 13.72 -7.53
N GLU A 28 -0.71 13.24 -6.30
CA GLU A 28 -0.86 11.82 -5.97
C GLU A 28 -2.30 11.45 -5.59
N TRP A 29 -2.98 12.33 -4.85
CA TRP A 29 -4.30 12.04 -4.27
C TRP A 29 -5.44 12.21 -5.27
N LEU A 30 -5.30 13.15 -6.21
CA LEU A 30 -6.34 13.52 -7.18
C LEU A 30 -6.05 13.01 -8.59
N ILE A 31 -5.13 12.05 -8.76
CA ILE A 31 -4.76 11.51 -10.07
C ILE A 31 -5.94 10.92 -10.85
N PHE A 32 -7.01 10.51 -10.17
CA PHE A 32 -8.25 10.05 -10.81
C PHE A 32 -8.97 11.14 -11.63
N VAL A 33 -8.65 12.41 -11.41
CA VAL A 33 -9.14 13.55 -12.21
C VAL A 33 -8.46 13.54 -13.58
N ASP A 34 -7.18 13.18 -13.63
CA ASP A 34 -6.37 13.19 -14.85
C ASP A 34 -6.34 11.81 -15.56
N ASP A 35 -6.51 10.71 -14.82
CA ASP A 35 -6.49 9.33 -15.33
C ASP A 35 -7.73 8.54 -14.91
N ALA A 36 -8.66 8.35 -15.85
CA ALA A 36 -9.90 7.61 -15.64
C ALA A 36 -9.72 6.12 -15.29
N ARG A 37 -8.51 5.55 -15.46
CA ARG A 37 -8.20 4.17 -15.02
C ARG A 37 -8.04 4.07 -13.51
N VAL A 38 -7.79 5.20 -12.82
CA VAL A 38 -7.66 5.24 -11.37
C VAL A 38 -9.03 5.56 -10.76
N PRO A 39 -9.59 4.68 -9.92
CA PRO A 39 -10.88 4.95 -9.30
C PRO A 39 -10.78 6.08 -8.26
N PRO A 40 -11.81 6.92 -8.08
CA PRO A 40 -11.83 7.99 -7.07
C PRO A 40 -12.06 7.47 -5.65
N THR A 41 -11.74 6.19 -5.37
CA THR A 41 -12.03 5.53 -4.10
C THR A 41 -10.81 4.74 -3.61
N ASN A 42 -10.63 4.68 -2.29
CA ASN A 42 -9.56 3.93 -1.65
C ASN A 42 -9.88 2.43 -1.44
N ASN A 43 -11.00 1.94 -1.98
CA ASN A 43 -11.53 0.60 -1.73
C ASN A 43 -10.50 -0.51 -2.01
N LEU A 44 -9.68 -0.35 -3.06
CA LEU A 44 -8.66 -1.33 -3.42
C LEU A 44 -7.59 -1.47 -2.32
N ALA A 45 -7.09 -0.35 -1.79
CA ALA A 45 -6.08 -0.38 -0.74
C ALA A 45 -6.66 -0.89 0.59
N GLU A 46 -7.88 -0.46 0.95
CA GLU A 46 -8.55 -0.95 2.16
C GLU A 46 -8.80 -2.45 2.12
N ARG A 47 -9.25 -2.98 0.98
CA ARG A 47 -9.42 -4.42 0.79
C ARG A 47 -8.10 -5.18 0.91
N ALA A 48 -7.01 -4.63 0.37
CA ALA A 48 -5.68 -5.23 0.45
C ALA A 48 -5.13 -5.25 1.89
N LEU A 49 -5.40 -4.20 2.69
CA LEU A 49 -4.95 -4.09 4.07
C LEU A 49 -5.81 -4.86 5.08
N ARG A 50 -7.08 -5.12 4.74
CA ARG A 50 -8.06 -5.77 5.64
C ARG A 50 -7.56 -7.07 6.28
N PRO A 51 -6.91 -8.02 5.57
CA PRO A 51 -6.40 -9.24 6.18
C PRO A 51 -5.40 -8.96 7.31
N LEU A 52 -4.47 -8.02 7.11
CA LEU A 52 -3.48 -7.64 8.11
C LEU A 52 -4.13 -6.92 9.31
N VAL A 53 -5.11 -6.04 9.06
CA VAL A 53 -5.85 -5.34 10.14
C VAL A 53 -6.65 -6.32 11.00
N ILE A 54 -7.32 -7.30 10.38
CA ILE A 54 -8.06 -8.35 11.07
C ILE A 54 -7.10 -9.22 11.89
N LEU A 55 -5.99 -9.67 11.30
CA LEU A 55 -4.98 -10.42 12.01
C LEU A 55 -4.50 -9.66 13.26
N ARG A 56 -4.12 -8.39 13.09
CA ARG A 56 -3.65 -7.55 14.19
C ARG A 56 -4.69 -7.43 15.30
N LYS A 57 -5.98 -7.40 14.96
CA LYS A 57 -7.07 -7.37 15.94
C LYS A 57 -7.16 -8.68 16.72
N ILE A 58 -7.06 -9.83 16.03
CA ILE A 58 -7.19 -11.17 16.65
C ILE A 58 -5.97 -11.50 17.51
N THR A 59 -4.77 -11.15 17.04
CA THR A 59 -3.51 -11.48 17.72
C THR A 59 -3.09 -10.44 18.77
N PHE A 60 -3.88 -9.37 18.93
CA PHE A 60 -3.52 -8.18 19.73
C PHE A 60 -2.21 -7.51 19.26
N GLY A 61 -1.91 -7.63 17.97
CA GLY A 61 -0.74 -7.05 17.32
C GLY A 61 0.59 -7.73 17.65
N HIS A 62 1.67 -6.98 17.49
CA HIS A 62 3.05 -7.46 17.66
C HIS A 62 3.66 -6.84 18.91
N ARG A 63 4.46 -7.61 19.64
CA ARG A 63 5.11 -7.18 20.89
C ARG A 63 6.48 -6.52 20.67
N SER A 64 6.94 -6.45 19.42
CA SER A 64 8.18 -5.79 19.02
C SER A 64 8.02 -5.16 17.65
N GLU A 65 8.79 -4.09 17.40
CA GLU A 65 8.87 -3.42 16.10
C GLU A 65 9.39 -4.37 15.02
N ALA A 66 10.45 -5.13 15.31
CA ALA A 66 10.99 -6.14 14.41
C ALA A 66 9.94 -7.18 13.97
N GLY A 67 9.07 -7.63 14.90
CA GLY A 67 7.99 -8.55 14.58
C GLY A 67 6.90 -7.92 13.70
N ALA A 68 6.58 -6.64 13.94
CA ALA A 68 5.65 -5.89 13.10
C ALA A 68 6.19 -5.71 11.68
N ASP A 69 7.46 -5.36 11.54
CA ASP A 69 8.14 -5.19 10.25
C ASP A 69 8.21 -6.49 9.46
N GLN A 70 8.50 -7.61 10.14
CA GLN A 70 8.54 -8.91 9.47
C GLN A 70 7.15 -9.33 8.99
N MET A 71 6.11 -9.11 9.78
CA MET A 71 4.73 -9.35 9.35
C MET A 71 4.33 -8.45 8.17
N ALA A 72 4.72 -7.17 8.19
CA ALA A 72 4.45 -6.24 7.10
C ALA A 72 5.09 -6.70 5.78
N LYS A 73 6.34 -7.20 5.83
CA LYS A 73 7.03 -7.78 4.67
C LYS A 73 6.32 -9.02 4.14
N LEU A 74 5.97 -9.97 5.01
CA LEU A 74 5.24 -11.18 4.63
C LEU A 74 3.91 -10.83 3.96
N MET A 75 3.08 -10.01 4.60
CA MET A 75 1.77 -9.63 4.05
C MET A 75 1.89 -8.87 2.73
N SER A 76 2.93 -8.05 2.55
CA SER A 76 3.20 -7.37 1.28
C SER A 76 3.52 -8.36 0.16
N VAL A 77 4.35 -9.37 0.43
CA VAL A 77 4.67 -10.43 -0.55
C VAL A 77 3.43 -11.26 -0.87
N ALA A 78 2.64 -11.65 0.14
CA ALA A 78 1.40 -12.41 -0.07
C ALA A 78 0.39 -11.64 -0.94
N GLU A 79 0.18 -10.36 -0.65
CA GLU A 79 -0.75 -9.53 -1.43
C GLU A 79 -0.25 -9.32 -2.87
N THR A 80 1.06 -9.15 -3.05
CA THR A 80 1.66 -9.06 -4.40
C THR A 80 1.46 -10.37 -5.16
N ALA A 81 1.76 -11.52 -4.56
CA ALA A 81 1.53 -12.84 -5.15
C ALA A 81 0.06 -13.01 -5.59
N ARG A 82 -0.88 -12.68 -4.69
CA ARG A 82 -2.33 -12.75 -4.95
C ARG A 82 -2.74 -11.87 -6.13
N ARG A 83 -2.21 -10.64 -6.25
CA ARG A 83 -2.50 -9.72 -7.37
C ARG A 83 -1.99 -10.26 -8.71
N HIS A 84 -0.91 -11.02 -8.70
CA HIS A 84 -0.33 -11.65 -9.88
C HIS A 84 -0.86 -13.07 -10.15
N GLY A 85 -1.85 -13.55 -9.39
CA GLY A 85 -2.47 -14.87 -9.60
C GLY A 85 -1.67 -16.05 -9.04
N HIS A 86 -0.71 -15.80 -8.15
CA HIS A 86 0.10 -16.84 -7.51
C HIS A 86 -0.36 -17.12 -6.08
N ARG A 87 -0.12 -18.35 -5.61
CA ARG A 87 -0.26 -18.67 -4.18
C ARG A 87 0.94 -18.09 -3.42
N ALA A 88 0.68 -17.45 -2.29
CA ALA A 88 1.75 -16.86 -1.47
C ALA A 88 2.78 -17.91 -1.02
N SER A 89 2.34 -19.14 -0.71
CA SER A 89 3.23 -20.26 -0.33
C SER A 89 4.30 -20.55 -1.38
N ASP A 90 3.94 -20.47 -2.66
CA ASP A 90 4.83 -20.83 -3.76
C ASP A 90 5.92 -19.76 -3.89
N ILE A 91 5.54 -18.49 -3.77
CA ILE A 91 6.49 -17.37 -3.79
C ILE A 91 7.39 -17.37 -2.55
N TYR A 92 6.87 -17.71 -1.37
CA TYR A 92 7.71 -17.87 -0.18
C TYR A 92 8.71 -19.00 -0.33
N PHE A 93 8.29 -20.15 -0.86
CA PHE A 93 9.18 -21.28 -1.12
C PHE A 93 10.30 -20.87 -2.08
N GLU A 94 9.97 -20.18 -3.17
CA GLU A 94 10.96 -19.66 -4.12
C GLU A 94 11.94 -18.69 -3.44
N LEU A 95 11.45 -17.73 -2.65
CA LEU A 95 12.32 -16.77 -1.94
C LEU A 95 13.25 -17.45 -0.92
N LEU A 96 12.83 -18.56 -0.32
CA LEU A 96 13.61 -19.29 0.68
C LEU A 96 14.58 -20.31 0.08
N THR A 97 14.40 -20.70 -1.18
CA THR A 97 15.16 -21.80 -1.82
C THR A 97 15.95 -21.37 -3.06
N ARG A 98 15.65 -20.21 -3.63
CA ARG A 98 16.27 -19.69 -4.85
C ARG A 98 16.76 -18.25 -4.66
N PRO A 99 17.69 -17.77 -5.51
CA PRO A 99 18.08 -16.38 -5.48
C PRO A 99 16.90 -15.45 -5.79
N PRO A 100 16.89 -14.20 -5.29
CA PRO A 100 15.75 -13.30 -5.42
C PRO A 100 15.32 -13.01 -6.85
N ASP A 101 16.26 -12.99 -7.81
CA ASP A 101 15.95 -12.74 -9.23
C ASP A 101 15.06 -13.85 -9.83
N ALA A 102 15.28 -15.11 -9.43
CA ALA A 102 14.47 -16.23 -9.86
C ALA A 102 13.04 -16.15 -9.29
N ALA A 103 12.92 -15.78 -8.01
CA ALA A 103 11.61 -15.58 -7.37
C ALA A 103 10.84 -14.41 -8.03
N LEU A 104 11.52 -13.32 -8.36
CA LEU A 104 10.92 -12.18 -9.07
C LEU A 104 10.47 -12.56 -10.49
N LYS A 105 11.30 -13.30 -11.24
CA LYS A 105 10.90 -13.83 -12.56
C LYS A 105 9.63 -14.66 -12.46
N ARG A 106 9.50 -15.50 -11.42
CA ARG A 106 8.29 -16.30 -11.19
C ARG A 106 7.08 -15.44 -10.81
N LEU A 107 7.26 -14.47 -9.92
CA LEU A 107 6.20 -13.59 -9.46
C LEU A 107 5.57 -12.78 -10.61
N TYR A 108 6.39 -12.27 -11.52
CA TYR A 108 5.94 -11.47 -12.66
C TYR A 108 5.64 -12.28 -13.92
N ALA A 109 5.97 -13.57 -13.94
CA ALA A 109 5.54 -14.46 -15.02
C ALA A 109 4.00 -14.56 -15.03
N LYS A 110 3.42 -14.62 -16.23
CA LYS A 110 1.97 -14.88 -16.38
C LYS A 110 1.63 -16.21 -15.69
N PRO A 111 0.59 -16.25 -14.85
CA PRO A 111 0.16 -17.51 -14.25
C PRO A 111 -0.20 -18.49 -15.36
N VAL A 112 0.32 -19.71 -15.25
CA VAL A 112 -0.08 -20.82 -16.13
C VAL A 112 -1.55 -21.10 -15.81
N ALA A 113 -2.42 -21.01 -16.81
CA ALA A 113 -3.86 -21.20 -16.69
C ALA A 113 -4.23 -22.58 -16.15
#